data_AF-A0A939WGU0-F1
#
_entry.id   AF-A0A939WGU0-F1
#
_cell.length_a   1.000
_cell.length_b   1.000
_cell.length_c   1.000
_cell.angle_alpha   90.00
_cell.angle_beta   90.00
_cell.angle_gamma   90.00
#
_symmetry.space_group_name_H-M   'P 1'
#
loop_
_entity.id
_entity.type
_entity.pdbx_description
1 polymer ?
#
loop_
_entity_poly.entity_id
_entity_poly.type
_entity_poly.pdbx_seq_one_letter_code
_entity_poly.pdbx_strand_id
1 'polypeptide(L)'
;MYLRKPIMTILKVKNVLLMIAGVFFLFAGAYNIIDLLLYYRKDLETALHAKAMPGSVEWVKNAIAMILIATVSRKLMGDARFYSSYFEGSIEGRISFRELSNVTGKPVFVVAAELFFFRFIYMKKYSFTTIDGSKKIELFSKRTLCECRNCGAPVDKRIYFAGTCSYCGSSDVFAKILAGEKFYSISNEIDKGVDRPDYYQGKNVEAKRNLFIALFIICLGVACILGFMILDSVSKYDNKNYLREKLLDPSTKVHSYDAIQAELISLCVFAGILLVILIVLAVRRLFKLFFVSEAITCAGFFAKSKKPFIEMETVPSIKGKGGKRMGRLRGAIRNGYLSHCTLEMHEEVMKVALAKKIVKDTCPSCASPIVGAVDESYTCQVCGNKIMGVIEKK
;
A
#
# COMPACT_ATOMS: atom_id res chain seq x y z
N MET A 1 7.61 -5.32 -13.76
CA MET A 1 7.39 -5.40 -15.22
C MET A 1 6.09 -4.71 -15.63
N TYR A 2 4.98 -4.97 -14.92
CA TYR A 2 3.65 -4.49 -15.32
C TYR A 2 3.28 -3.11 -14.76
N LEU A 3 3.94 -2.62 -13.70
CA LEU A 3 3.66 -1.28 -13.14
C LEU A 3 4.24 -0.13 -13.97
N ARG A 4 3.46 0.94 -14.12
CA ARG A 4 3.90 2.25 -14.61
C ARG A 4 4.58 3.03 -13.47
N LYS A 5 5.85 2.69 -13.17
CA LYS A 5 6.65 3.31 -12.11
C LYS A 5 6.61 4.86 -12.05
N PRO A 6 6.77 5.61 -13.16
CA PRO A 6 6.78 7.08 -13.08
C PRO A 6 5.42 7.65 -12.61
N ILE A 7 4.32 7.16 -13.19
CA ILE A 7 2.96 7.57 -12.79
C ILE A 7 2.69 7.22 -11.32
N MET A 8 3.13 6.04 -10.87
CA MET A 8 3.03 5.64 -9.47
C MET A 8 3.78 6.56 -8.52
N THR A 9 4.89 7.17 -8.93
CA THR A 9 5.63 8.12 -8.09
C THR A 9 4.89 9.46 -8.01
N ILE A 10 4.43 9.98 -9.14
CA ILE A 10 3.65 11.23 -9.21
C ILE A 10 2.38 11.13 -8.36
N LEU A 11 1.63 10.03 -8.48
CA LEU A 11 0.41 9.82 -7.73
C LEU A 11 0.65 9.72 -6.22
N LYS A 12 1.82 9.23 -5.76
CA LYS A 12 2.17 9.26 -4.33
C LYS A 12 2.27 10.71 -3.83
N VAL A 13 2.99 11.56 -4.55
CA VAL A 13 3.17 12.98 -4.18
C VAL A 13 1.83 13.69 -4.20
N LYS A 14 1.04 13.54 -5.28
CA LYS A 14 -0.32 14.08 -5.39
C LYS A 14 -1.20 13.68 -4.19
N ASN A 15 -1.18 12.41 -3.81
CA ASN A 15 -1.99 11.90 -2.70
C ASN A 15 -1.48 12.36 -1.32
N VAL A 16 -0.26 12.88 -1.20
CA VAL A 16 0.21 13.54 0.03
C VAL A 16 -0.30 14.97 0.06
N LEU A 17 -0.12 15.72 -1.02
CA LEU A 17 -0.59 17.10 -1.13
C LEU A 17 -2.10 17.22 -0.93
N LEU A 18 -2.89 16.38 -1.60
CA LEU A 18 -4.35 16.36 -1.44
C LEU A 18 -4.80 16.03 -0.01
N MET A 19 -4.06 15.19 0.71
CA MET A 19 -4.37 14.89 2.12
C MET A 19 -4.08 16.09 3.02
N ILE A 20 -2.98 16.81 2.78
CA ILE A 20 -2.60 17.99 3.57
C ILE A 20 -3.62 19.12 3.33
N ALA A 21 -3.87 19.44 2.06
CA ALA A 21 -4.85 20.47 1.67
C ALA A 21 -6.26 20.11 2.16
N GLY A 22 -6.67 18.84 2.00
CA GLY A 22 -7.99 18.39 2.46
C GLY A 22 -8.16 18.51 3.98
N VAL A 23 -7.15 18.14 4.79
CA VAL A 23 -7.24 18.31 6.25
C VAL A 23 -7.28 19.79 6.63
N PHE A 24 -6.50 20.64 5.98
CA PHE A 24 -6.50 22.08 6.22
C PHE A 24 -7.86 22.72 5.89
N PHE A 25 -8.41 22.46 4.71
CA PHE A 25 -9.73 23.00 4.33
C PHE A 25 -10.87 22.46 5.20
N LEU A 26 -10.78 21.20 5.64
CA LEU A 26 -11.76 20.65 6.58
C LEU A 26 -11.71 21.40 7.91
N PHE A 27 -10.50 21.63 8.44
CA PHE A 27 -10.29 22.33 9.69
C PHE A 27 -10.79 23.78 9.61
N ALA A 28 -10.29 24.55 8.64
CA ALA A 28 -10.65 25.97 8.48
C ALA A 28 -12.14 26.15 8.18
N GLY A 29 -12.71 25.32 7.31
CA GLY A 29 -14.14 25.37 6.97
C GLY A 29 -15.04 25.01 8.15
N ALA A 30 -14.73 23.92 8.86
CA ALA A 30 -15.52 23.52 10.03
C ALA A 30 -15.42 24.52 11.18
N TYR A 31 -14.22 25.07 11.40
CA TYR A 31 -14.00 26.10 12.41
C TYR A 31 -14.85 27.34 12.13
N ASN A 32 -14.77 27.90 10.92
CA ASN A 32 -15.54 29.08 10.54
C ASN A 32 -17.06 28.86 10.63
N ILE A 33 -17.55 27.67 10.23
CA ILE A 33 -18.98 27.34 10.34
C ILE A 33 -19.43 27.36 11.80
N ILE A 34 -18.70 26.68 12.68
CA ILE A 34 -19.09 26.56 14.08
C ILE A 34 -18.93 27.90 14.81
N ASP A 35 -17.87 28.66 14.52
CA ASP A 35 -17.63 29.99 15.07
C ASP A 35 -18.74 30.98 14.67
N LEU A 36 -19.16 31.00 13.40
CA LEU A 36 -20.29 31.82 12.93
C LEU A 36 -21.62 31.44 13.60
N LEU A 37 -21.89 30.13 13.75
CA LEU A 37 -23.10 29.65 14.42
C LEU A 37 -23.12 30.01 15.91
N LEU A 38 -21.97 30.12 16.55
CA LEU A 38 -21.85 30.51 17.96
C LEU A 38 -21.91 32.02 18.14
N TYR A 39 -21.29 32.78 17.24
CA TYR A 39 -21.35 34.24 17.24
C TYR A 39 -22.79 34.74 17.03
N TYR A 40 -23.51 34.14 16.08
CA TYR A 40 -24.91 34.47 15.79
C TYR A 40 -25.90 33.51 16.47
N ARG A 41 -25.56 32.91 17.63
CA ARG A 41 -26.38 31.89 18.30
C ARG A 41 -27.84 32.30 18.53
N LYS A 42 -28.12 33.61 18.69
CA LYS A 42 -29.46 34.16 18.92
C LYS A 42 -30.22 34.46 17.62
N ASP A 43 -29.53 34.52 16.48
CA ASP A 43 -30.09 34.84 15.17
C ASP A 43 -29.46 33.93 14.09
N LEU A 44 -29.98 32.71 14.04
CA LEU A 44 -29.47 31.64 13.18
C LEU A 44 -29.69 31.93 11.69
N GLU A 45 -30.67 32.77 11.35
CA GLU A 45 -30.96 33.20 9.98
C GLU A 45 -29.86 34.13 9.46
N THR A 46 -29.44 35.09 10.28
CA THR A 46 -28.27 35.93 9.99
C THR A 46 -26.98 35.11 9.90
N ALA A 47 -26.82 34.06 10.73
CA ALA A 47 -25.68 33.15 10.67
C ALA A 47 -25.59 32.40 9.31
N LEU A 48 -26.73 31.92 8.81
CA LEU A 48 -26.82 31.16 7.56
C LEU A 48 -26.64 32.04 6.32
N HIS A 49 -27.08 33.30 6.38
CA HIS A 49 -26.92 34.29 5.31
C HIS A 49 -25.62 35.08 5.36
N ALA A 50 -24.76 34.84 6.36
CA ALA A 50 -23.45 35.47 6.43
C ALA A 50 -22.61 35.13 5.18
N LYS A 51 -21.97 36.14 4.58
CA LYS A 51 -21.19 36.03 3.33
C LYS A 51 -20.11 34.93 3.37
N ALA A 52 -19.57 34.63 4.55
CA ALA A 52 -18.53 33.62 4.76
C ALA A 52 -19.05 32.18 4.90
N MET A 53 -20.35 31.98 5.18
CA MET A 53 -20.97 30.68 5.39
C MET A 53 -20.98 29.80 4.12
N PRO A 54 -21.44 30.25 2.95
CA PRO A 54 -21.45 29.40 1.73
C PRO A 54 -20.04 28.98 1.31
N GLY A 55 -19.05 29.88 1.40
CA GLY A 55 -17.65 29.56 1.10
C GLY A 55 -17.06 28.52 2.05
N SER A 56 -17.38 28.60 3.35
CA SER A 56 -16.91 27.63 4.34
C SER A 56 -17.53 26.24 4.13
N VAL A 57 -18.80 26.16 3.73
CA VAL A 57 -19.45 24.90 3.36
C VAL A 57 -18.81 24.29 2.11
N GLU A 58 -18.47 25.10 1.11
CA GLU A 58 -17.79 24.64 -0.09
C GLU A 58 -16.38 24.11 0.22
N TRP A 59 -15.65 24.77 1.14
CA TRP A 59 -14.36 24.29 1.62
C TRP A 59 -14.46 22.91 2.28
N VAL A 60 -15.46 22.68 3.13
CA VAL A 60 -15.69 21.37 3.75
C VAL A 60 -16.03 20.30 2.70
N LYS A 61 -16.89 20.60 1.72
CA LYS A 61 -17.23 19.67 0.63
C LYS A 61 -15.99 19.28 -0.18
N ASN A 62 -15.21 20.27 -0.60
CA ASN A 62 -13.97 20.07 -1.35
C ASN A 62 -12.93 19.29 -0.52
N ALA A 63 -12.83 19.58 0.77
CA ALA A 63 -11.95 18.86 1.69
C ALA A 63 -12.28 17.37 1.77
N ILE A 64 -13.56 17.03 1.95
CA ILE A 64 -14.03 15.63 2.00
C ILE A 64 -13.70 14.93 0.68
N ALA A 65 -13.98 15.57 -0.45
CA ALA A 65 -13.66 15.03 -1.78
C ALA A 65 -12.16 14.77 -1.94
N MET A 66 -11.30 15.72 -1.57
CA MET A 66 -9.84 15.56 -1.65
C MET A 66 -9.32 14.40 -0.78
N ILE A 67 -9.80 14.29 0.45
CA ILE A 67 -9.42 13.20 1.38
C ILE A 67 -9.86 11.85 0.83
N LEU A 68 -11.08 11.77 0.28
CA LEU A 68 -11.63 10.55 -0.29
C LEU A 68 -10.85 10.12 -1.53
N ILE A 69 -10.60 11.04 -2.47
CA ILE A 69 -9.81 10.79 -3.69
C ILE A 69 -8.41 10.29 -3.32
N ALA A 70 -7.72 10.95 -2.38
CA ALA A 70 -6.38 10.55 -1.97
C ALA A 70 -6.37 9.17 -1.28
N THR A 71 -7.41 8.85 -0.52
CA THR A 71 -7.52 7.57 0.19
C THR A 71 -7.84 6.42 -0.76
N VAL A 72 -8.79 6.61 -1.69
CA VAL A 72 -9.13 5.64 -2.73
C VAL A 72 -7.93 5.43 -3.66
N SER A 73 -7.28 6.50 -4.10
CA SER A 73 -6.10 6.38 -4.98
C SER A 73 -4.97 5.59 -4.31
N ARG A 74 -4.65 5.84 -3.03
CA ARG A 74 -3.66 5.02 -2.30
C ARG A 74 -4.06 3.55 -2.22
N LYS A 75 -5.34 3.28 -1.98
CA LYS A 75 -5.91 1.93 -1.93
C LYS A 75 -5.67 1.23 -3.28
N LEU A 76 -6.08 1.84 -4.39
CA LEU A 76 -5.92 1.30 -5.75
C LEU A 76 -4.45 1.09 -6.14
N MET A 77 -3.56 2.01 -5.76
CA MET A 77 -2.12 1.84 -5.97
C MET A 77 -1.55 0.61 -5.27
N GLY A 78 -2.05 0.28 -4.08
CA GLY A 78 -1.68 -0.94 -3.37
C GLY A 78 -2.16 -2.19 -4.11
N ASP A 79 -3.41 -2.18 -4.61
CA ASP A 79 -3.94 -3.30 -5.41
C ASP A 79 -3.13 -3.51 -6.69
N ALA A 80 -2.79 -2.43 -7.40
CA ALA A 80 -1.99 -2.52 -8.62
C ALA A 80 -0.61 -3.16 -8.36
N ARG A 81 0.00 -2.87 -7.19
CA ARG A 81 1.24 -3.55 -6.80
C ARG A 81 1.03 -5.02 -6.52
N PHE A 82 -0.05 -5.36 -5.82
CA PHE A 82 -0.41 -6.73 -5.54
C PHE A 82 -0.60 -7.53 -6.83
N TYR A 83 -1.42 -7.02 -7.75
CA TYR A 83 -1.64 -7.64 -9.07
C TYR A 83 -0.36 -7.73 -9.90
N SER A 84 0.45 -6.67 -9.93
CA SER A 84 1.73 -6.72 -10.65
C SER A 84 2.67 -7.77 -10.08
N SER A 85 2.72 -7.94 -8.76
CA SER A 85 3.54 -8.95 -8.10
C SER A 85 3.03 -10.36 -8.40
N TYR A 86 1.71 -10.54 -8.44
CA TYR A 86 1.09 -11.80 -8.84
C TYR A 86 1.34 -12.12 -10.32
N PHE A 87 1.23 -11.14 -11.21
CA PHE A 87 1.45 -11.30 -12.65
C PHE A 87 2.92 -11.62 -12.95
N GLU A 88 3.82 -10.97 -12.23
CA GLU A 88 5.25 -11.30 -12.20
C GLU A 88 5.51 -12.72 -11.67
N GLY A 89 4.60 -13.23 -10.85
CA GLY A 89 4.67 -14.59 -10.31
C GLY A 89 4.13 -15.67 -11.25
N SER A 90 3.23 -15.30 -12.17
CA SER A 90 2.56 -16.25 -13.05
C SER A 90 3.45 -16.68 -14.22
N ILE A 91 3.78 -17.97 -14.23
CA ILE A 91 4.62 -18.60 -15.26
C ILE A 91 3.80 -18.98 -16.51
N GLU A 92 2.50 -19.28 -16.35
CA GLU A 92 1.63 -19.68 -17.47
C GLU A 92 1.26 -18.52 -18.41
N GLY A 93 1.50 -17.28 -17.99
CA GLY A 93 1.12 -16.09 -18.75
C GLY A 93 -0.39 -15.97 -18.98
N ARG A 94 -1.20 -16.78 -18.30
CA ARG A 94 -2.67 -16.78 -18.30
C ARG A 94 -3.13 -16.90 -16.85
N ILE A 95 -4.11 -16.08 -16.47
CA ILE A 95 -4.62 -16.05 -15.10
C ILE A 95 -6.14 -15.99 -15.15
N SER A 96 -6.81 -16.84 -14.37
CA SER A 96 -8.26 -16.78 -14.22
C SER A 96 -8.66 -15.66 -13.25
N PHE A 97 -9.77 -14.97 -13.52
CA PHE A 97 -10.30 -13.97 -12.58
C PHE A 97 -10.75 -14.61 -11.25
N ARG A 98 -11.14 -15.89 -11.28
CA ARG A 98 -11.53 -16.65 -10.09
C ARG A 98 -10.35 -16.88 -9.15
N GLU A 99 -9.18 -17.25 -9.68
CA GLU A 99 -7.95 -17.35 -8.88
C GLU A 99 -7.62 -16.00 -8.23
N LEU A 100 -7.60 -14.92 -9.00
CA LEU A 100 -7.32 -13.58 -8.47
C LEU A 100 -8.34 -13.14 -7.41
N SER A 101 -9.62 -13.45 -7.61
CA SER A 101 -10.69 -13.23 -6.63
C SER A 101 -10.39 -13.95 -5.31
N ASN A 102 -9.99 -15.21 -5.35
CA ASN A 102 -9.66 -16.00 -4.16
C ASN A 102 -8.42 -15.44 -3.43
N VAL A 103 -7.36 -15.12 -4.18
CA VAL A 103 -6.10 -14.58 -3.64
C VAL A 103 -6.31 -13.20 -3.01
N THR A 104 -7.09 -12.33 -3.65
CA THR A 104 -7.40 -10.98 -3.13
C THR A 104 -8.49 -10.96 -2.06
N GLY A 105 -9.38 -11.95 -2.05
CA GLY A 105 -10.61 -11.99 -1.25
C GLY A 105 -11.66 -10.97 -1.69
N LYS A 106 -11.65 -10.60 -2.97
CA LYS A 106 -12.61 -9.68 -3.57
C LYS A 106 -13.51 -10.43 -4.52
N PRO A 107 -14.76 -9.98 -4.73
CA PRO A 107 -15.61 -10.59 -5.74
C PRO A 107 -15.03 -10.38 -7.15
N VAL A 108 -15.27 -11.35 -8.02
CA VAL A 108 -14.74 -11.41 -9.41
C VAL A 108 -15.02 -10.13 -10.19
N PHE A 109 -16.21 -9.55 -10.06
CA PHE A 109 -16.58 -8.32 -10.78
C PHE A 109 -15.71 -7.11 -10.38
N VAL A 110 -15.35 -7.00 -9.09
CA VAL A 110 -14.48 -5.91 -8.60
C VAL A 110 -13.07 -6.09 -9.15
N VAL A 111 -12.55 -7.31 -9.15
CA VAL A 111 -11.23 -7.61 -9.73
C VAL A 111 -11.20 -7.27 -11.22
N ALA A 112 -12.26 -7.63 -11.96
CA ALA A 112 -12.37 -7.32 -13.37
C ALA A 112 -12.42 -5.81 -13.63
N ALA A 113 -13.24 -5.06 -12.88
CA ALA A 113 -13.34 -3.60 -13.00
C ALA A 113 -12.02 -2.90 -12.63
N GLU A 114 -11.37 -3.32 -11.54
CA GLU A 114 -10.07 -2.81 -11.13
C GLU A 114 -9.00 -3.04 -12.21
N LEU A 115 -8.90 -4.26 -12.74
CA LEU A 115 -7.94 -4.58 -13.79
C LEU A 115 -8.26 -3.86 -15.10
N PHE A 116 -9.52 -3.59 -15.40
CA PHE A 116 -9.87 -2.77 -16.55
C PHE A 116 -9.35 -1.33 -16.37
N PHE A 117 -9.63 -0.70 -15.23
CA PHE A 117 -9.17 0.65 -14.92
C PHE A 117 -7.63 0.74 -14.82
N PHE A 118 -7.00 -0.28 -14.26
CA PHE A 118 -5.55 -0.30 -14.05
C PHE A 118 -4.78 -0.31 -15.34
N ARG A 119 -5.36 -0.81 -16.44
CA ARG A 119 -4.72 -0.83 -17.77
C ARG A 119 -4.38 0.57 -18.26
N PHE A 120 -5.21 1.56 -17.91
CA PHE A 120 -5.04 2.94 -18.33
C PHE A 120 -4.03 3.68 -17.46
N ILE A 121 -4.11 3.53 -16.13
CA ILE A 121 -3.40 4.41 -15.19
C ILE A 121 -2.19 3.74 -14.54
N TYR A 122 -2.33 2.52 -14.03
CA TYR A 122 -1.36 1.95 -13.08
C TYR A 122 -0.48 0.86 -13.68
N MET A 123 -1.03 0.06 -14.59
CA MET A 123 -0.43 -1.15 -15.12
C MET A 123 -0.35 -1.11 -16.65
N LYS A 124 0.46 -1.99 -17.23
CA LYS A 124 0.68 -2.16 -18.67
C LYS A 124 1.03 -3.62 -18.96
N LYS A 125 1.02 -4.01 -20.25
CA LYS A 125 1.49 -5.31 -20.75
C LYS A 125 0.64 -6.53 -20.31
N TYR A 126 -0.68 -6.37 -20.28
CA TYR A 126 -1.65 -7.47 -20.19
C TYR A 126 -2.91 -7.16 -21.02
N SER A 127 -3.58 -8.20 -21.50
CA SER A 127 -4.81 -8.17 -22.30
C SER A 127 -5.86 -9.10 -21.70
N PHE A 128 -7.11 -8.97 -22.16
CA PHE A 128 -8.20 -9.88 -21.82
C PHE A 128 -8.51 -10.73 -23.04
N THR A 129 -8.52 -12.05 -22.88
CA THR A 129 -8.85 -13.00 -23.93
C THR A 129 -9.88 -14.00 -23.42
N THR A 130 -10.74 -14.48 -24.32
CA THR A 130 -11.70 -15.53 -24.00
C THR A 130 -11.12 -16.84 -24.47
N ILE A 131 -10.95 -17.79 -23.55
CA ILE A 131 -10.43 -19.12 -23.83
C ILE A 131 -11.38 -20.11 -23.16
N ASP A 132 -11.88 -21.07 -23.93
CA ASP A 132 -12.85 -22.09 -23.48
C ASP A 132 -14.10 -21.47 -22.82
N GLY A 133 -14.67 -20.42 -23.43
CA GLY A 133 -15.85 -19.71 -22.92
C GLY A 133 -15.61 -18.85 -21.67
N SER A 134 -14.42 -18.90 -21.07
CA SER A 134 -14.06 -18.15 -19.88
C SER A 134 -13.15 -16.96 -20.22
N LYS A 135 -13.48 -15.76 -19.71
CA LYS A 135 -12.58 -14.61 -19.80
C LYS A 135 -11.35 -14.86 -18.92
N LYS A 136 -10.16 -14.79 -19.49
CA LYS A 136 -8.86 -14.92 -18.82
C LYS A 136 -8.01 -13.67 -19.05
N ILE A 137 -7.06 -13.44 -18.15
CA ILE A 137 -6.08 -12.37 -18.28
C ILE A 137 -4.84 -12.96 -18.93
N GLU A 138 -4.43 -12.37 -20.04
CA GLU A 138 -3.27 -12.79 -20.80
C GLU A 138 -2.11 -11.80 -20.58
N LEU A 139 -0.95 -12.32 -20.16
CA LEU A 139 0.26 -11.54 -19.96
C LEU A 139 1.09 -11.50 -21.25
N PHE A 140 1.73 -10.37 -21.54
CA PHE A 140 2.58 -10.22 -22.72
C PHE A 140 3.97 -10.90 -22.59
N SER A 141 4.28 -11.45 -21.42
CA SER A 141 5.48 -12.28 -21.19
C SER A 141 5.20 -13.74 -21.50
N LYS A 142 5.58 -14.23 -22.67
CA LYS A 142 5.22 -15.56 -23.15
C LYS A 142 6.37 -16.30 -23.82
N ARG A 143 7.13 -17.00 -22.99
CA ARG A 143 7.56 -18.40 -23.15
C ARG A 143 8.50 -18.68 -21.99
N THR A 144 8.20 -19.70 -21.20
CA THR A 144 9.01 -20.17 -20.07
C THR A 144 9.72 -21.45 -20.46
N LEU A 145 11.01 -21.37 -20.77
CA LEU A 145 11.87 -22.54 -20.73
C LEU A 145 12.38 -22.65 -19.30
N CYS A 146 11.89 -23.66 -18.58
CA CYS A 146 12.39 -24.01 -17.26
C CYS A 146 13.50 -25.04 -17.45
N GLU A 147 14.72 -24.71 -17.04
CA GLU A 147 15.89 -25.56 -17.21
C GLU A 147 16.67 -25.62 -15.89
N CYS A 148 17.31 -26.75 -15.62
CA CYS A 148 18.30 -26.83 -14.55
C CYS A 148 19.66 -26.34 -15.06
N ARG A 149 20.38 -25.49 -14.32
CA ARG A 149 21.74 -25.05 -14.73
C ARG A 149 22.74 -26.18 -14.70
N ASN A 150 22.58 -27.09 -13.76
CA ASN A 150 23.55 -28.15 -13.53
C ASN A 150 23.48 -29.23 -14.61
N CYS A 151 22.28 -29.63 -15.03
CA CYS A 151 22.11 -30.72 -16.00
C CYS A 151 21.47 -30.30 -17.33
N GLY A 152 21.05 -29.05 -17.49
CA GLY A 152 20.38 -28.56 -18.70
C GLY A 152 19.00 -29.18 -18.96
N ALA A 153 18.52 -30.08 -18.08
CA ALA A 153 17.28 -30.80 -18.31
C ALA A 153 16.08 -29.84 -18.31
N PRO A 154 15.12 -30.00 -19.22
CA PRO A 154 13.86 -29.29 -19.18
C PRO A 154 13.12 -29.72 -17.91
N VAL A 155 12.87 -28.76 -17.02
CA VAL A 155 12.24 -29.02 -15.74
C VAL A 155 10.77 -28.64 -15.82
N ASP A 156 9.91 -29.57 -15.44
CA ASP A 156 8.48 -29.32 -15.45
C ASP A 156 8.08 -28.18 -14.52
N LYS A 157 7.00 -27.46 -14.86
CA LYS A 157 6.59 -26.23 -14.16
C LYS A 157 6.45 -26.41 -12.64
N ARG A 158 5.97 -27.57 -12.18
CA ARG A 158 5.85 -27.93 -10.75
C ARG A 158 7.21 -28.07 -10.05
N ILE A 159 8.19 -28.61 -10.76
CA ILE A 159 9.51 -28.96 -10.23
C ILE A 159 10.43 -27.73 -10.17
N TYR A 160 10.25 -26.77 -11.09
CA TYR A 160 10.89 -25.44 -11.00
C TYR A 160 10.61 -24.75 -9.66
N PHE A 161 9.35 -24.81 -9.22
CA PHE A 161 8.91 -24.22 -7.97
C PHE A 161 9.30 -25.03 -6.72
N ALA A 162 9.51 -26.34 -6.86
CA ALA A 162 10.10 -27.14 -5.79
C ALA A 162 11.55 -26.73 -5.48
N GLY A 163 12.23 -26.08 -6.43
CA GLY A 163 13.58 -25.57 -6.26
C GLY A 163 14.63 -26.67 -6.20
N THR A 164 14.30 -27.88 -6.69
CA THR A 164 15.22 -29.03 -6.80
C THR A 164 14.92 -29.74 -8.12
N CYS A 165 15.93 -29.90 -8.96
CA CYS A 165 15.82 -30.63 -10.21
C CYS A 165 15.53 -32.11 -9.93
N SER A 166 14.45 -32.64 -10.50
CA SER A 166 14.09 -34.07 -10.40
C SER A 166 15.13 -34.99 -11.02
N TYR A 167 15.95 -34.49 -11.94
CA TYR A 167 16.96 -35.28 -12.65
C TYR A 167 18.31 -35.35 -11.91
N CYS A 168 18.76 -34.26 -11.29
CA CYS A 168 20.09 -34.19 -10.68
C CYS A 168 20.11 -33.77 -9.21
N GLY A 169 18.95 -33.51 -8.59
CA GLY A 169 18.84 -33.06 -7.21
C GLY A 169 19.36 -31.63 -6.95
N SER A 170 19.96 -30.97 -7.94
CA SER A 170 20.49 -29.60 -7.83
C SER A 170 19.37 -28.59 -7.59
N SER A 171 19.62 -27.62 -6.72
CA SER A 171 18.71 -26.51 -6.45
C SER A 171 18.79 -25.37 -7.46
N ASP A 172 19.73 -25.42 -8.40
CA ASP A 172 19.93 -24.39 -9.42
C ASP A 172 18.97 -24.54 -10.61
N VAL A 173 17.66 -24.40 -10.34
CA VAL A 173 16.63 -24.35 -11.37
C VAL A 173 16.29 -22.89 -11.70
N PHE A 174 16.22 -22.54 -12.99
CA PHE A 174 15.89 -21.20 -13.45
C PHE A 174 14.80 -21.24 -14.53
N ALA A 175 13.96 -20.20 -14.56
CA ALA A 175 12.94 -20.03 -15.58
C ALA A 175 13.32 -18.85 -16.47
N LYS A 176 13.44 -19.09 -17.78
CA LYS A 176 13.65 -18.09 -18.82
C LYS A 176 12.31 -17.57 -19.30
N ILE A 177 11.95 -16.32 -19.01
CA ILE A 177 10.70 -15.67 -19.45
C ILE A 177 11.00 -14.68 -20.57
N LEU A 178 10.37 -14.86 -21.73
CA LEU A 178 10.36 -13.86 -22.80
C LEU A 178 9.22 -12.87 -22.62
N ALA A 179 9.45 -11.56 -22.71
CA ALA A 179 8.38 -10.55 -22.70
C ALA A 179 8.59 -9.36 -23.64
N GLY A 180 7.96 -9.44 -24.81
CA GLY A 180 8.39 -8.64 -25.97
C GLY A 180 9.82 -9.03 -26.36
N GLU A 181 10.64 -8.06 -26.72
CA GLU A 181 12.07 -8.23 -27.08
C GLU A 181 13.01 -8.47 -25.88
N LYS A 182 12.49 -8.65 -24.65
CA LYS A 182 13.32 -8.71 -23.43
C LYS A 182 13.23 -10.05 -22.74
N PHE A 183 14.38 -10.51 -22.26
CA PHE A 183 14.53 -11.76 -21.54
C PHE A 183 14.53 -11.50 -20.03
N TYR A 184 13.92 -12.38 -19.27
CA TYR A 184 13.90 -12.27 -17.82
C TYR A 184 14.19 -13.64 -17.24
N SER A 185 15.07 -13.71 -16.24
CA SER A 185 15.20 -14.93 -15.45
C SER A 185 14.44 -14.74 -14.14
N ILE A 186 13.63 -15.73 -13.79
CA ILE A 186 13.21 -15.89 -12.39
C ILE A 186 14.25 -16.81 -11.76
N SER A 187 14.83 -16.35 -10.66
CA SER A 187 15.68 -17.16 -9.78
C SER A 187 15.00 -17.28 -8.43
N ASN A 188 15.12 -18.47 -7.86
CA ASN A 188 14.73 -18.70 -6.48
C ASN A 188 15.93 -18.39 -5.58
N GLU A 189 15.82 -17.38 -4.70
CA GLU A 189 16.92 -17.00 -3.80
C GLU A 189 16.59 -17.38 -2.34
N ILE A 190 16.00 -18.57 -2.09
CA ILE A 190 15.67 -19.02 -0.73
C ILE A 190 16.87 -18.93 0.19
N ASP A 191 18.04 -19.38 -0.28
CA ASP A 191 19.28 -19.40 0.50
C ASP A 191 19.70 -18.00 0.99
N LYS A 192 19.28 -16.93 0.31
CA LYS A 192 19.52 -15.55 0.75
C LYS A 192 18.53 -15.08 1.81
N GLY A 193 17.38 -15.73 1.93
CA GLY A 193 16.32 -15.44 2.89
C GLY A 193 16.35 -16.32 4.14
N VAL A 194 17.00 -17.48 4.11
CA VAL A 194 17.14 -18.35 5.30
C VAL A 194 17.92 -17.59 6.39
N ASP A 195 17.39 -17.61 7.61
CA ASP A 195 17.92 -16.91 8.79
C ASP A 195 18.06 -15.39 8.65
N ARG A 196 17.49 -14.79 7.59
CA ARG A 196 17.55 -13.36 7.30
C ARG A 196 16.14 -12.76 7.19
N PRO A 197 15.52 -12.39 8.33
CA PRO A 197 14.17 -11.80 8.32
C PRO A 197 14.10 -10.50 7.51
N ASP A 198 15.17 -9.69 7.50
CA ASP A 198 15.23 -8.41 6.79
C ASP A 198 15.06 -8.57 5.27
N TYR A 199 15.40 -9.74 4.73
CA TYR A 199 15.22 -10.03 3.31
C TYR A 199 13.74 -10.05 2.90
N TYR A 200 12.85 -10.47 3.80
CA TYR A 200 11.40 -10.50 3.59
C TYR A 200 10.70 -9.21 4.03
N GLN A 201 11.43 -8.29 4.66
CA GLN A 201 10.90 -6.99 5.06
C GLN A 201 10.99 -5.98 3.90
N GLY A 202 9.98 -5.12 3.80
CA GLY A 202 10.03 -3.97 2.90
C GLY A 202 11.13 -2.99 3.31
N LYS A 203 11.51 -2.08 2.40
CA LYS A 203 12.52 -1.06 2.70
C LYS A 203 12.16 -0.25 3.95
N ASN A 204 13.06 -0.23 4.92
CA ASN A 204 13.00 0.55 6.16
C ASN A 204 11.71 0.32 6.96
N VAL A 205 11.26 -0.95 7.09
CA VAL A 205 10.05 -1.29 7.84
C VAL A 205 10.17 -0.92 9.32
N GLU A 206 11.31 -1.16 9.95
CA GLU A 206 11.55 -0.78 11.35
C GLU A 206 11.53 0.74 11.56
N ALA A 207 12.22 1.50 10.69
CA ALA A 207 12.16 2.96 10.76
C ALA A 207 10.73 3.48 10.56
N LYS A 208 9.93 2.85 9.68
CA LYS A 208 8.51 3.18 9.51
C LYS A 208 7.68 2.84 10.75
N ARG A 209 7.97 1.72 11.43
CA ARG A 209 7.34 1.34 12.69
C ARG A 209 7.59 2.41 13.75
N ASN A 210 8.85 2.78 13.94
CA ASN A 210 9.26 3.77 14.94
C ASN A 210 8.65 5.14 14.62
N LEU A 211 8.65 5.56 13.35
CA LEU A 211 7.97 6.78 12.91
C LEU A 211 6.47 6.74 13.19
N PHE A 212 5.79 5.61 12.94
CA PHE A 212 4.36 5.51 13.21
C PHE A 212 4.03 5.48 14.70
N ILE A 213 4.89 4.89 15.55
CA ILE A 213 4.77 4.94 17.00
C ILE A 213 4.98 6.37 17.50
N ALA A 214 6.07 7.02 17.09
CA ALA A 214 6.38 8.40 17.46
C ALA A 214 5.24 9.36 17.07
N LEU A 215 4.75 9.29 15.83
CA LEU A 215 3.61 10.09 15.38
C LEU A 215 2.33 9.79 16.16
N PHE A 216 2.09 8.54 16.56
CA PHE A 216 0.93 8.17 17.37
C PHE A 216 1.02 8.76 18.78
N ILE A 217 2.19 8.69 19.43
CA ILE A 217 2.44 9.28 20.74
C ILE A 217 2.30 10.81 20.68
N ILE A 218 2.87 11.46 19.66
CA ILE A 218 2.71 12.91 19.45
C ILE A 218 1.24 13.27 19.29
N CYS A 219 0.47 12.53 18.48
CA CYS A 219 -0.96 12.78 18.30
C CYS A 219 -1.73 12.66 19.62
N LEU A 220 -1.43 11.64 20.43
CA LEU A 220 -2.05 11.47 21.75
C LEU A 220 -1.66 12.58 22.72
N GLY A 221 -0.38 12.96 22.76
CA GLY A 221 0.10 14.06 23.61
C GLY A 221 -0.59 15.38 23.28
N VAL A 222 -0.66 15.74 21.99
CA VAL A 222 -1.39 16.93 21.54
C VAL A 222 -2.88 16.82 21.87
N ALA A 223 -3.49 15.66 21.68
CA ALA A 223 -4.90 15.46 22.04
C ALA A 223 -5.16 15.63 23.55
N CYS A 224 -4.24 15.18 24.41
CA CYS A 224 -4.33 15.41 25.86
C CYS A 224 -4.22 16.90 26.20
N ILE A 225 -3.26 17.63 25.60
CA ILE A 225 -3.11 19.08 25.80
C ILE A 225 -4.39 19.81 25.40
N LEU A 226 -4.94 19.50 24.23
CA LEU A 226 -6.20 20.08 23.77
C LEU A 226 -7.38 19.72 24.68
N GLY A 227 -7.42 18.49 25.20
CA GLY A 227 -8.40 18.07 26.19
C GLY A 227 -8.31 18.90 27.47
N PHE A 228 -7.10 19.15 27.99
CA PHE A 228 -6.91 20.04 29.14
C PHE A 228 -7.29 21.48 28.83
N MET A 229 -6.99 21.99 27.63
CA MET A 229 -7.42 23.33 27.21
C MET A 229 -8.95 23.47 27.22
N ILE A 230 -9.68 22.45 26.74
CA ILE A 230 -11.15 22.44 26.76
C ILE A 230 -11.66 22.43 28.21
N LEU A 231 -11.12 21.56 29.06
CA LEU A 231 -11.52 21.47 30.46
C LEU A 231 -11.26 22.77 31.23
N ASP A 232 -10.08 23.36 31.05
CA ASP A 232 -9.70 24.64 31.65
C ASP A 232 -10.65 25.76 31.19
N SER A 233 -10.90 25.85 29.88
CA SER A 233 -11.79 26.86 29.30
C SER A 233 -13.23 26.73 29.80
N VAL A 234 -13.75 25.50 29.91
CA VAL A 234 -15.09 25.23 30.46
C VAL A 234 -15.14 25.58 31.95
N SER A 235 -14.11 25.26 32.72
CA SER A 235 -14.06 25.59 34.16
C SER A 235 -14.04 27.10 34.42
N LYS A 236 -13.45 27.87 33.49
CA LYS A 236 -13.34 29.33 33.56
C LYS A 236 -14.57 30.05 33.02
N TYR A 237 -15.44 29.37 32.28
CA TYR A 237 -16.60 29.95 31.60
C TYR A 237 -17.59 30.62 32.56
N ASP A 238 -17.89 29.97 33.69
CA ASP A 238 -18.81 30.47 34.74
C ASP A 238 -18.08 31.02 35.98
N ASN A 239 -16.75 31.08 35.97
CA ASN A 239 -15.96 31.53 37.11
C ASN A 239 -15.93 33.06 37.20
N LYS A 240 -16.78 33.62 38.06
CA LYS A 240 -16.91 35.06 38.29
C LYS A 240 -15.60 35.75 38.69
N ASN A 241 -14.73 35.07 39.43
CA ASN A 241 -13.45 35.64 39.87
C ASN A 241 -12.48 35.79 38.69
N TYR A 242 -12.37 34.75 37.87
CA TYR A 242 -11.54 34.75 36.66
C TYR A 242 -12.02 35.81 35.65
N LEU A 243 -13.34 35.90 35.44
CA LEU A 243 -13.94 36.88 34.54
C LEU A 243 -13.67 38.32 35.00
N ARG A 244 -13.74 38.58 36.31
CA ARG A 244 -13.47 39.91 36.89
C ARG A 244 -11.99 40.28 36.79
N GLU A 245 -11.09 39.34 37.05
CA GLU A 245 -9.65 39.53 36.96
C GLU A 245 -9.22 39.87 35.52
N LYS A 246 -9.70 39.10 34.54
CA LYS A 246 -9.39 39.30 33.12
C LYS A 246 -9.96 40.60 32.56
N LEU A 247 -11.07 41.10 33.08
CA LEU A 247 -11.68 42.37 32.65
C LEU A 247 -10.99 43.61 33.26
N LEU A 248 -10.31 43.44 34.39
CA LEU A 248 -9.54 44.49 35.08
C LEU A 248 -8.07 44.51 34.64
N ASP A 249 -7.62 43.53 33.85
CA ASP A 249 -6.25 43.45 33.35
C ASP A 249 -6.01 44.47 32.21
N PRO A 250 -5.19 45.51 32.41
CA PRO A 250 -4.94 46.56 31.43
C PRO A 250 -4.19 46.07 30.18
N SER A 251 -3.64 44.85 30.20
CA SER A 251 -2.96 44.23 29.05
C SER A 251 -3.92 43.57 28.05
N THR A 252 -5.18 43.33 28.44
CA THR A 252 -6.16 42.64 27.59
C THR A 252 -7.10 43.64 26.89
N LYS A 253 -7.28 43.50 25.56
CA LYS A 253 -8.17 44.37 24.77
C LYS A 253 -9.66 43.97 24.86
N VAL A 254 -10.06 43.30 25.93
CA VAL A 254 -11.39 42.68 26.03
C VAL A 254 -12.29 43.56 26.91
N HIS A 255 -13.34 44.13 26.30
CA HIS A 255 -14.15 45.18 26.94
C HIS A 255 -15.46 44.70 27.58
N SER A 256 -15.80 43.40 27.49
CA SER A 256 -17.03 42.87 28.07
C SER A 256 -16.92 41.41 28.52
N TYR A 257 -17.76 41.03 29.49
CA TYR A 257 -17.90 39.63 29.95
C TYR A 257 -18.30 38.69 28.81
N ASP A 258 -19.20 39.13 27.95
CA ASP A 258 -19.65 38.37 26.77
C ASP A 258 -18.52 38.10 25.78
N ALA A 259 -17.60 39.06 25.59
CA ALA A 259 -16.45 38.89 24.71
C ALA A 259 -15.44 37.86 25.29
N ILE A 260 -15.23 37.86 26.62
CA ILE A 260 -14.38 36.85 27.28
C ILE A 260 -15.00 35.45 27.15
N GLN A 261 -16.31 35.33 27.34
CA GLN A 261 -17.02 34.07 27.20
C GLN A 261 -17.03 33.56 25.75
N ALA A 262 -17.20 34.45 24.77
CA ALA A 262 -17.10 34.11 23.35
C ALA A 262 -15.69 33.62 22.97
N GLU A 263 -14.64 34.24 23.49
CA GLU A 263 -13.24 33.81 23.28
C GLU A 263 -12.99 32.40 23.86
N LEU A 264 -13.50 32.12 25.07
CA LEU A 264 -13.40 30.79 25.70
C LEU A 264 -14.17 29.72 24.90
N ILE A 265 -15.34 30.07 24.37
CA ILE A 265 -16.12 29.18 23.50
C ILE A 265 -15.38 28.92 22.19
N SER A 266 -14.84 29.95 21.54
CA SER A 266 -14.10 29.82 20.28
C SER A 266 -12.84 28.96 20.47
N LEU A 267 -12.15 29.09 21.61
CA LEU A 267 -11.03 28.24 21.99
C LEU A 267 -11.45 26.77 22.17
N CYS A 268 -12.59 26.51 22.83
CA CYS A 268 -13.17 25.17 22.95
C CYS A 268 -13.49 24.55 21.58
N VAL A 269 -14.04 25.35 20.66
CA VAL A 269 -14.38 24.91 19.30
C VAL A 269 -13.12 24.57 18.51
N PHE A 270 -12.14 25.46 18.53
CA PHE A 270 -10.84 25.24 17.89
C PHE A 270 -10.21 23.93 18.38
N ALA A 271 -10.12 23.76 19.70
CA ALA A 271 -9.54 22.58 20.32
C ALA A 271 -10.35 21.31 20.01
N GLY A 272 -11.69 21.40 20.02
CA GLY A 272 -12.58 20.28 19.73
C GLY A 272 -12.45 19.76 18.30
N ILE A 273 -12.46 20.65 17.30
CA ILE A 273 -12.32 20.26 15.89
C ILE A 273 -10.93 19.63 15.65
N LEU A 274 -9.88 20.23 16.21
CA LEU A 274 -8.53 19.71 16.09
C LEU A 274 -8.41 18.32 16.74
N LEU A 275 -9.05 18.10 17.89
CA LEU A 275 -9.07 16.82 18.59
C LEU A 275 -9.77 15.73 17.76
N VAL A 276 -10.88 16.03 17.08
CA VAL A 276 -11.54 15.09 16.16
C VAL A 276 -10.60 14.68 15.01
N ILE A 277 -9.91 15.65 14.39
CA ILE A 277 -8.95 15.38 13.32
C ILE A 277 -7.80 14.48 13.82
N LEU A 278 -7.27 14.79 15.00
CA LEU A 278 -6.18 14.02 15.61
C LEU A 278 -6.60 12.58 15.94
N ILE A 279 -7.82 12.36 16.44
CA ILE A 279 -8.36 11.01 16.68
C ILE A 279 -8.38 10.21 15.38
N VAL A 280 -8.92 10.78 14.30
CA VAL A 280 -8.98 10.09 12.99
C VAL A 280 -7.58 9.76 12.48
N LEU A 281 -6.62 10.68 12.62
CA LEU A 281 -5.23 10.43 12.26
C LEU A 281 -4.59 9.34 13.12
N ALA A 282 -4.81 9.35 14.44
CA ALA A 282 -4.29 8.37 15.39
C ALA A 282 -4.82 6.96 15.08
N VAL A 283 -6.14 6.82 14.85
CA VAL A 283 -6.76 5.54 14.45
C VAL A 283 -6.15 5.04 13.14
N ARG A 284 -5.96 5.92 12.14
CA ARG A 284 -5.33 5.54 10.85
C ARG A 284 -3.88 5.08 11.03
N ARG A 285 -3.12 5.66 11.97
CA ARG A 285 -1.75 5.22 12.29
C ARG A 285 -1.74 3.88 13.00
N LEU A 286 -2.67 3.65 13.93
CA LEU A 286 -2.84 2.38 14.62
C LEU A 286 -3.08 1.22 13.63
N PHE A 287 -3.95 1.43 12.64
CA PHE A 287 -4.16 0.43 11.58
C PHE A 287 -2.88 0.12 10.79
N LYS A 288 -2.04 1.12 10.50
CA LYS A 288 -0.75 0.90 9.83
C LYS A 288 0.23 0.13 10.70
N LEU A 289 0.25 0.38 12.00
CA LEU A 289 1.08 -0.35 12.95
C LEU A 289 0.73 -1.84 12.96
N PHE A 290 -0.56 -2.21 12.90
CA PHE A 290 -0.95 -3.61 12.80
C PHE A 290 -0.38 -4.29 11.55
N PHE A 291 -0.42 -3.65 10.37
CA PHE A 291 0.16 -4.24 9.15
C PHE A 291 1.68 -4.36 9.20
N VAL A 292 2.36 -3.40 9.83
CA VAL A 292 3.82 -3.43 9.98
C VAL A 292 4.26 -4.51 10.98
N SER A 293 3.56 -4.62 12.11
CA SER A 293 3.81 -5.67 13.10
C SER A 293 3.58 -7.07 12.52
N GLU A 294 2.51 -7.22 11.72
CA GLU A 294 2.24 -8.47 11.00
C GLU A 294 3.36 -8.81 10.01
N ALA A 295 3.88 -7.82 9.29
CA ALA A 295 4.99 -8.03 8.35
C ALA A 295 6.26 -8.51 9.07
N ILE A 296 6.61 -7.93 10.22
CA ILE A 296 7.80 -8.35 11.01
C ILE A 296 7.62 -9.78 11.51
N THR A 297 6.44 -10.11 12.04
CA THR A 297 6.13 -11.45 12.55
C THR A 297 6.20 -12.50 11.44
N CYS A 298 5.60 -12.20 10.27
CA CYS A 298 5.64 -13.08 9.11
C CYS A 298 7.06 -13.22 8.56
N ALA A 299 7.83 -12.13 8.47
CA ALA A 299 9.21 -12.16 8.00
C ALA A 299 10.10 -13.06 8.88
N GLY A 300 9.95 -12.97 10.20
CA GLY A 300 10.65 -13.87 11.13
C GLY A 300 10.26 -15.34 10.98
N PHE A 301 9.00 -15.63 10.62
CA PHE A 301 8.55 -16.99 10.32
C PHE A 301 9.08 -17.48 8.96
N PHE A 302 9.02 -16.64 7.93
CA PHE A 302 9.49 -16.96 6.58
C PHE A 302 11.00 -17.20 6.53
N ALA A 303 11.78 -16.48 7.33
CA ALA A 303 13.22 -16.71 7.46
C ALA A 303 13.59 -18.11 8.00
N LYS A 304 12.69 -18.74 8.76
CA LYS A 304 12.90 -20.10 9.29
C LYS A 304 12.51 -21.20 8.30
N SER A 305 11.82 -20.86 7.22
CA SER A 305 11.39 -21.83 6.22
C SER A 305 12.50 -22.04 5.18
N LYS A 306 12.91 -23.30 5.02
CA LYS A 306 13.77 -23.73 3.91
C LYS A 306 12.98 -24.06 2.64
N LYS A 307 11.65 -24.03 2.70
CA LYS A 307 10.78 -24.36 1.56
C LYS A 307 10.38 -23.09 0.79
N PRO A 308 10.36 -23.13 -0.56
CA PRO A 308 9.90 -22.02 -1.41
C PRO A 308 8.44 -21.66 -1.19
N PHE A 309 7.63 -22.65 -0.83
CA PHE A 309 6.19 -22.52 -0.65
C PHE A 309 5.79 -22.90 0.76
N ILE A 310 4.99 -22.03 1.36
CA ILE A 310 4.39 -22.25 2.66
C ILE A 310 2.88 -22.26 2.48
N GLU A 311 2.22 -23.29 2.99
CA GLU A 311 0.76 -23.36 3.04
C GLU A 311 0.21 -22.29 3.97
N MET A 312 -0.81 -21.57 3.53
CA MET A 312 -1.39 -20.45 4.29
C MET A 312 -1.85 -20.83 5.69
N GLU A 313 -2.28 -22.06 5.89
CA GLU A 313 -2.76 -22.59 7.19
C GLU A 313 -1.64 -22.66 8.24
N THR A 314 -0.39 -22.80 7.79
CA THR A 314 0.78 -22.90 8.68
C THR A 314 1.31 -21.55 9.13
N VAL A 315 0.87 -20.45 8.50
CA VAL A 315 1.32 -19.10 8.83
C VAL A 315 0.79 -18.71 10.23
N PRO A 316 1.65 -18.26 11.18
CA PRO A 316 1.27 -17.98 12.56
C PRO A 316 0.10 -16.99 12.71
N SER A 317 -0.01 -16.07 11.76
CA SER A 317 -1.06 -15.08 11.63
C SER A 317 -2.44 -15.70 11.40
N ILE A 318 -2.50 -16.83 10.72
CA ILE A 318 -3.72 -17.47 10.23
C ILE A 318 -4.08 -18.68 11.10
N LYS A 319 -3.08 -19.36 11.66
CA LYS A 319 -3.24 -20.50 12.55
C LYS A 319 -4.18 -20.16 13.72
N GLY A 320 -5.36 -20.76 13.73
CA GLY A 320 -6.32 -20.75 14.85
C GLY A 320 -7.26 -19.54 14.98
N LYS A 321 -7.30 -18.54 14.08
CA LYS A 321 -8.14 -17.33 14.27
C LYS A 321 -8.96 -16.81 13.08
N GLY A 322 -9.10 -17.56 11.99
CA GLY A 322 -10.07 -17.26 10.91
C GLY A 322 -9.84 -15.96 10.11
N GLY A 323 -10.75 -15.68 9.16
CA GLY A 323 -10.58 -14.77 8.01
C GLY A 323 -10.18 -13.31 8.27
N LYS A 324 -10.35 -12.76 9.49
CA LYS A 324 -9.95 -11.37 9.81
C LYS A 324 -8.43 -11.16 9.77
N ARG A 325 -7.62 -12.16 10.12
CA ARG A 325 -6.14 -12.05 10.08
C ARG A 325 -5.55 -12.29 8.68
N MET A 326 -6.26 -13.01 7.81
CA MET A 326 -5.90 -13.13 6.39
C MET A 326 -5.92 -11.76 5.68
N GLY A 327 -6.83 -10.86 6.08
CA GLY A 327 -6.86 -9.47 5.61
C GLY A 327 -5.62 -8.66 6.01
N ARG A 328 -4.96 -8.98 7.14
CA ARG A 328 -3.74 -8.29 7.60
C ARG A 328 -2.52 -8.71 6.81
N LEU A 329 -2.34 -10.00 6.53
CA LEU A 329 -1.27 -10.50 5.67
C LEU A 329 -1.40 -9.94 4.24
N ARG A 330 -2.60 -10.01 3.66
CA ARG A 330 -2.90 -9.39 2.36
C ARG A 330 -2.61 -7.89 2.38
N GLY A 331 -3.01 -7.20 3.45
CA GLY A 331 -2.72 -5.79 3.65
C GLY A 331 -1.22 -5.48 3.76
N ALA A 332 -0.44 -6.34 4.41
CA ALA A 332 1.01 -6.20 4.54
C ALA A 332 1.73 -6.32 3.19
N ILE A 333 1.35 -7.32 2.39
CA ILE A 333 1.88 -7.51 1.02
C ILE A 333 1.45 -6.35 0.13
N ARG A 334 0.16 -5.99 0.15
CA ARG A 334 -0.42 -4.90 -0.67
C ARG A 334 0.21 -3.53 -0.39
N ASN A 335 0.50 -3.25 0.88
CA ASN A 335 1.17 -2.01 1.27
C ASN A 335 2.69 -2.04 1.03
N GLY A 336 3.25 -3.21 0.69
CA GLY A 336 4.68 -3.42 0.45
C GLY A 336 5.52 -3.38 1.74
N TYR A 337 4.94 -3.80 2.86
CA TYR A 337 5.68 -4.02 4.10
C TYR A 337 6.36 -5.39 4.13
N LEU A 338 5.81 -6.36 3.41
CA LEU A 338 6.50 -7.59 3.05
C LEU A 338 7.05 -7.46 1.64
N SER A 339 8.29 -7.91 1.44
CA SER A 339 9.00 -7.94 0.17
C SER A 339 9.35 -9.39 -0.18
N HIS A 340 9.62 -9.64 -1.46
CA HIS A 340 10.04 -10.96 -1.94
C HIS A 340 9.10 -12.13 -1.59
N CYS A 341 7.83 -11.84 -1.33
CA CYS A 341 6.79 -12.84 -1.12
C CYS A 341 5.51 -12.52 -1.90
N THR A 342 4.87 -13.55 -2.44
CA THR A 342 3.60 -13.44 -3.18
C THR A 342 2.62 -14.51 -2.72
N LEU A 343 1.32 -14.18 -2.73
CA LEU A 343 0.27 -15.19 -2.56
C LEU A 343 -0.03 -15.80 -3.91
N GLU A 344 0.02 -17.12 -4.01
CA GLU A 344 -0.23 -17.87 -5.25
C GLU A 344 -1.22 -19.01 -4.98
N MET A 345 -2.03 -19.32 -5.99
CA MET A 345 -2.91 -20.51 -5.96
C MET A 345 -2.20 -21.63 -6.72
N HIS A 346 -2.01 -22.76 -6.05
CA HIS A 346 -1.45 -23.97 -6.63
C HIS A 346 -2.44 -25.09 -6.34
N GLU A 347 -3.01 -25.69 -7.39
CA GLU A 347 -3.96 -26.82 -7.26
C GLU A 347 -5.10 -26.54 -6.28
N GLU A 348 -5.71 -25.35 -6.40
CA GLU A 348 -6.79 -24.87 -5.53
C GLU A 348 -6.40 -24.59 -4.06
N VAL A 349 -5.13 -24.78 -3.69
CA VAL A 349 -4.60 -24.44 -2.36
C VAL A 349 -3.83 -23.12 -2.40
N MET A 350 -4.11 -22.24 -1.44
CA MET A 350 -3.41 -20.95 -1.32
C MET A 350 -2.07 -21.12 -0.60
N LYS A 351 -0.99 -20.75 -1.27
CA LYS A 351 0.38 -20.84 -0.75
C LYS A 351 1.05 -19.46 -0.79
N VAL A 352 1.95 -19.21 0.16
CA VAL A 352 2.86 -18.07 0.14
C VAL A 352 4.14 -18.53 -0.56
N ALA A 353 4.44 -17.93 -1.71
CA ALA A 353 5.71 -18.09 -2.40
C ALA A 353 6.75 -17.17 -1.75
N LEU A 354 7.91 -17.70 -1.38
CA LEU A 354 9.01 -16.99 -0.72
C LEU A 354 10.20 -16.76 -1.66
N ALA A 355 10.98 -15.73 -1.34
CA ALA A 355 12.31 -15.44 -1.86
C ALA A 355 12.42 -15.32 -3.39
N LYS A 356 11.33 -14.92 -4.02
CA LYS A 356 11.25 -14.77 -5.48
C LYS A 356 11.93 -13.46 -5.91
N LYS A 357 12.88 -13.58 -6.84
CA LYS A 357 13.49 -12.42 -7.48
C LYS A 357 13.45 -12.57 -8.99
N ILE A 358 12.93 -11.54 -9.65
CA ILE A 358 13.07 -11.39 -11.09
C ILE A 358 14.38 -10.66 -11.33
N VAL A 359 15.36 -11.38 -11.85
CA VAL A 359 16.61 -10.79 -12.29
C VAL A 359 16.40 -10.33 -13.74
N LYS A 360 16.68 -9.05 -13.99
CA LYS A 360 16.59 -8.49 -15.33
C LYS A 360 17.88 -8.75 -16.07
N ASP A 361 17.75 -9.29 -17.28
CA ASP A 361 18.76 -9.37 -18.35
C ASP A 361 20.21 -9.45 -17.86
N THR A 362 20.72 -10.65 -17.61
CA THR A 362 22.15 -10.92 -17.36
C THR A 362 22.59 -12.20 -18.09
N CYS A 363 23.75 -12.22 -18.78
CA CYS A 363 24.33 -13.41 -19.43
C CYS A 363 24.35 -14.53 -18.38
N PRO A 364 23.75 -15.70 -18.66
CA PRO A 364 23.72 -16.80 -17.69
C PRO A 364 25.11 -17.28 -17.31
N SER A 365 26.11 -17.03 -18.16
CA SER A 365 27.51 -17.41 -17.93
C SER A 365 28.36 -16.35 -17.21
N CYS A 366 28.13 -15.04 -17.43
CA CYS A 366 28.96 -13.98 -16.82
C CYS A 366 28.20 -12.90 -16.07
N ALA A 367 26.88 -13.05 -15.93
CA ALA A 367 25.98 -12.08 -15.32
C ALA A 367 25.99 -10.66 -15.95
N SER A 368 26.65 -10.44 -17.09
CA SER A 368 26.66 -9.14 -17.79
C SER A 368 25.30 -8.80 -18.38
N PRO A 369 24.83 -7.54 -18.36
CA PRO A 369 23.55 -7.18 -18.95
C PRO A 369 23.40 -7.63 -20.40
N ILE A 370 22.24 -8.19 -20.74
CA ILE A 370 21.87 -8.52 -22.12
C ILE A 370 21.29 -7.24 -22.74
N VAL A 371 21.97 -6.68 -23.72
CA VAL A 371 21.60 -5.40 -24.37
C VAL A 371 21.54 -5.61 -25.88
N GLY A 372 20.41 -5.27 -26.50
CA GLY A 372 20.27 -5.30 -27.97
C GLY A 372 20.18 -6.71 -28.58
N ALA A 373 19.46 -7.64 -27.94
CA ALA A 373 19.20 -8.93 -28.56
C ALA A 373 18.10 -8.80 -29.64
N VAL A 374 18.50 -8.92 -30.90
CA VAL A 374 17.63 -8.78 -32.09
C VAL A 374 17.27 -10.14 -32.68
N ASP A 375 18.14 -11.14 -32.54
CA ASP A 375 17.99 -12.45 -33.19
C ASP A 375 17.67 -13.58 -32.20
N GLU A 376 17.13 -14.70 -32.71
CA GLU A 376 16.84 -15.94 -31.94
C GLU A 376 18.04 -16.48 -31.15
N SER A 377 19.25 -16.06 -31.52
CA SER A 377 20.47 -16.30 -30.77
C SER A 377 21.17 -14.99 -30.43
N TYR A 378 21.31 -14.69 -29.14
CA TYR A 378 22.10 -13.55 -28.66
C TYR A 378 23.49 -14.01 -28.24
N THR A 379 24.52 -13.50 -28.91
CA THR A 379 25.90 -13.68 -28.43
C THR A 379 26.21 -12.58 -27.42
N CYS A 380 26.50 -12.97 -26.18
CA CYS A 380 26.83 -11.98 -25.17
C CYS A 380 28.15 -11.29 -25.49
N GLN A 381 28.12 -9.96 -25.51
CA GLN A 381 29.30 -9.13 -25.81
C GLN A 381 30.44 -9.26 -24.80
N VAL A 382 30.17 -9.76 -23.58
CA VAL A 382 31.18 -9.94 -22.53
C VAL A 382 31.71 -11.36 -22.47
N CYS A 383 30.81 -12.36 -22.47
CA CYS A 383 31.17 -13.77 -22.29
C CYS A 383 31.37 -14.53 -23.61
N GLY A 384 31.00 -13.95 -24.76
CA GLY A 384 31.02 -14.63 -26.06
C GLY A 384 30.01 -15.79 -26.20
N ASN A 385 29.34 -16.19 -25.11
CA ASN A 385 28.41 -17.31 -25.12
C ASN A 385 27.12 -16.97 -25.87
N LYS A 386 26.72 -17.89 -26.72
CA LYS A 386 25.50 -17.83 -27.53
C LYS A 386 24.31 -18.28 -26.68
N ILE A 387 23.37 -17.37 -26.44
CA ILE A 387 22.12 -17.60 -25.74
C ILE A 387 21.05 -17.88 -26.79
N MET A 388 20.60 -19.13 -26.87
CA MET A 388 19.54 -19.55 -27.81
C MET A 388 18.14 -19.26 -27.25
N GLY A 389 17.18 -18.98 -28.14
CA GLY A 389 15.76 -18.79 -27.82
C GLY A 389 15.37 -17.35 -27.50
N VAL A 390 16.11 -16.34 -27.97
CA VAL A 390 15.75 -14.93 -27.80
C VAL A 390 14.79 -14.52 -28.91
N ILE A 391 13.54 -14.99 -28.82
CA ILE A 391 12.58 -14.84 -29.91
C ILE A 391 12.02 -13.41 -29.94
N GLU A 392 12.27 -12.71 -31.04
CA GLU A 392 11.52 -11.53 -31.50
C GLU A 392 10.10 -11.96 -31.91
N LYS A 393 9.08 -11.18 -31.54
CA LYS A 393 7.76 -11.33 -32.16
C LYS A 393 7.52 -10.11 -33.02
N LYS A 394 7.43 -10.33 -34.34
CA LYS A 394 6.89 -9.37 -35.31
C LYS A 394 5.57 -8.77 -34.84
#